data_AF-A0A2L2Z5F0-F1
#
_entry.id   AF-A0A2L2Z5F0-F1
#
_cell.length_a   1.000
_cell.length_b   1.000
_cell.length_c   1.000
_cell.angle_alpha   90.00
_cell.angle_beta   90.00
_cell.angle_gamma   90.00
#
_symmetry.space_group_name_H-M   'P 1'
#
loop_
_entity.id
_entity.type
_entity.pdbx_description
1 polymer ?
#
loop_
_entity_poly.entity_id
_entity_poly.type
_entity_poly.pdbx_seq_one_letter_code
_entity_poly.pdbx_strand_id
1 'polypeptide(L)' 'GDLPLETPDLFGGDMMGIELDEDRNAIVNKLLLWPGGIIPSDLDPGLDKSVTPAIMTNA' A
#
# COMPACT_ATOMS: atom_id res chain seq x y z
N GLY A 1 -23.35 -12.37 1.63
CA GLY A 1 -22.54 -12.61 2.83
C GLY A 1 -21.22 -11.97 2.54
N ASP A 2 -20.95 -10.84 3.16
CA ASP A 2 -19.68 -10.13 2.98
C ASP A 2 -18.61 -10.99 3.62
N LEU A 3 -17.81 -11.65 2.79
CA LEU A 3 -16.48 -12.06 3.21
C LEU A 3 -15.71 -10.74 3.36
N PRO A 4 -15.28 -10.36 4.58
CA PRO A 4 -14.32 -9.27 4.68
C PRO A 4 -13.09 -9.66 3.85
N LEU A 5 -12.38 -8.66 3.34
CA LEU A 5 -11.18 -8.80 2.52
C LEU A 5 -10.11 -9.61 3.30
N GLU A 6 -10.24 -10.93 3.32
CA GLU A 6 -9.34 -11.83 4.04
C GLU A 6 -8.23 -12.22 3.09
N THR A 7 -7.16 -11.44 3.14
CA THR A 7 -5.82 -11.89 2.77
C THR A 7 -5.19 -12.38 4.09
N PRO A 8 -5.39 -13.65 4.48
CA PRO A 8 -5.17 -14.12 5.85
C PRO A 8 -3.69 -14.12 6.28
N ASP A 9 -2.79 -14.00 5.32
CA ASP A 9 -1.35 -13.84 5.50
C ASP A 9 -0.92 -12.38 5.73
N LEU A 10 -1.83 -11.42 5.55
CA LEU A 10 -1.57 -10.00 5.75
C LEU A 10 -2.06 -9.54 7.12
N PHE A 11 -1.26 -8.72 7.79
CA PHE A 11 -1.66 -8.06 9.01
C PHE A 11 -2.82 -7.10 8.71
N GLY A 12 -3.88 -7.15 9.51
CA GLY A 12 -5.10 -6.36 9.27
C GLY A 12 -5.87 -6.72 7.99
N GLY A 13 -5.41 -7.73 7.24
CA GLY A 13 -5.96 -8.15 5.95
C GLY A 13 -5.34 -7.45 4.74
N ASP A 14 -4.54 -6.39 4.90
CA ASP A 14 -4.02 -5.56 3.80
C ASP A 14 -2.56 -5.07 3.96
N MET A 15 -1.88 -5.38 5.06
CA MET A 15 -0.48 -5.00 5.30
C MET A 15 0.46 -6.20 5.28
N MET A 16 1.46 -6.16 4.40
CA MET A 16 2.54 -7.16 4.32
C MET A 16 3.78 -6.69 5.08
N GLY A 17 4.61 -7.64 5.56
CA GLY A 17 5.94 -7.34 6.11
C GLY A 17 5.95 -6.89 7.57
N ILE A 18 4.86 -7.13 8.31
CA ILE A 18 4.80 -6.94 9.76
C ILE A 18 5.32 -8.21 10.43
N GLU A 19 6.54 -8.18 10.96
CA GLU A 19 7.18 -9.35 11.57
C GLU A 19 7.20 -9.26 13.10
N LEU A 20 7.27 -8.04 13.65
CA LEU A 20 7.34 -7.80 15.09
C LEU A 20 6.17 -6.95 15.57
N ASP A 21 5.87 -7.08 16.86
CA ASP A 21 4.81 -6.33 17.53
C ASP A 21 4.97 -4.80 17.44
N GLU A 22 6.21 -4.35 17.26
CA GLU A 22 6.65 -2.95 17.10
C GLU A 22 6.28 -2.37 15.72
N ASP A 23 6.10 -3.21 14.70
CA ASP A 23 5.80 -2.81 13.32
C ASP A 23 4.31 -2.53 13.09
N ARG A 24 3.44 -2.96 14.03
CA ARG A 24 1.97 -2.90 13.88
C ARG A 24 1.37 -1.48 13.88
N ASN A 25 2.17 -0.47 14.19
CA ASN A 25 1.74 0.91 14.40
C ASN A 25 2.63 1.90 13.61
N ALA A 26 2.63 3.18 13.99
CA ALA A 26 3.40 4.21 13.29
C ALA A 26 4.89 3.86 13.18
N ILE A 27 5.47 4.11 11.99
CA ILE A 27 6.91 4.00 11.77
C ILE A 27 7.60 5.11 12.57
N VAL A 28 8.17 4.74 13.72
CA VAL A 28 8.92 5.65 14.58
C VAL A 28 10.38 5.84 14.13
N ASN A 29 10.92 4.85 13.41
CA ASN A 29 12.28 4.88 12.92
C ASN A 29 12.38 5.65 11.60
N LYS A 30 13.04 6.82 11.61
CA LYS A 30 13.20 7.66 10.41
C LYS A 30 14.01 7.01 9.29
N LEU A 31 14.80 5.99 9.58
CA LEU A 31 15.54 5.25 8.55
C LEU A 31 14.64 4.42 7.63
N LEU A 32 13.40 4.15 8.05
CA LEU A 32 12.40 3.44 7.27
C LEU A 32 11.55 4.38 6.41
N LEU A 33 11.79 5.70 6.47
CA LEU A 33 11.13 6.67 5.63
C LEU A 33 11.84 6.82 4.30
N TRP A 34 11.07 7.06 3.25
CA TRP A 34 11.62 7.40 1.94
C TRP A 34 12.48 8.66 2.01
N PRO A 35 13.71 8.64 1.46
CA PRO A 35 14.59 9.81 1.45
C PRO A 35 13.91 11.03 0.81
N GLY A 36 13.89 12.14 1.55
CA GLY A 36 13.24 13.38 1.08
C GLY A 36 11.71 13.30 0.96
N GLY A 37 11.07 12.21 1.41
CA GLY A 37 9.64 11.99 1.25
C GLY A 37 9.20 11.74 -0.20
N ILE A 38 10.14 11.38 -1.07
CA ILE A 38 9.88 11.09 -2.50
C ILE A 38 9.81 9.58 -2.66
N ILE A 39 8.71 9.09 -3.24
CA ILE A 39 8.47 7.66 -3.51
C ILE A 39 8.70 7.43 -5.01
N PRO A 40 9.80 6.78 -5.43
CA PRO A 40 9.96 6.33 -6.80
C PRO A 40 8.98 5.19 -7.09
N SER A 41 8.32 5.24 -8.24
CA SER A 41 7.35 4.22 -8.64
C SER A 41 7.38 4.00 -10.15
N ASP A 42 7.19 2.74 -10.56
CA ASP A 42 6.97 2.35 -11.95
C ASP A 42 5.65 1.58 -12.06
N LEU A 43 4.97 1.70 -13.21
CA LEU A 43 3.74 0.95 -13.47
C LEU A 43 4.11 -0.44 -14.02
N ASP A 44 3.72 -1.48 -13.30
CA ASP A 44 3.92 -2.85 -13.75
C ASP A 44 3.12 -3.13 -15.04
N PRO A 45 3.71 -3.79 -16.07
CA PRO A 45 3.01 -4.12 -17.31
C PRO A 45 1.75 -4.97 -17.13
N GLY A 46 1.66 -5.76 -16.05
CA GLY A 46 0.52 -6.58 -15.70
C GLY A 46 -0.61 -5.84 -14.99
N LEU A 47 -0.46 -4.53 -14.75
CA LEU A 47 -1.51 -3.74 -14.11
C LEU A 47 -2.65 -3.43 -15.08
N ASP A 48 -3.81 -4.03 -14.82
CA ASP A 48 -5.03 -3.70 -15.55
C ASP A 48 -5.45 -2.26 -15.29
N LYS A 49 -5.73 -1.51 -16.36
CA LYS A 49 -6.19 -0.12 -16.27
C LYS A 49 -7.65 -0.11 -15.80
N SER A 50 -7.87 0.18 -14.52
CA SER A 50 -9.22 0.22 -13.94
C SER A 50 -9.95 1.57 -14.13
N VAL A 51 -9.21 2.65 -14.43
CA VAL A 51 -9.79 4.00 -14.59
C VAL A 51 -9.38 4.60 -15.94
N THR A 52 -10.35 5.10 -16.71
CA THR A 52 -10.07 5.87 -17.93
C THR A 52 -9.50 7.24 -17.52
N PRO A 53 -8.37 7.68 -18.11
CA PRO A 53 -7.72 8.95 -17.76
C PRO A 53 -8.65 10.18 -17.87
N ALA A 54 -9.71 10.10 -18.67
CA ALA A 54 -10.70 11.15 -18.84
C ALA A 54 -11.49 11.51 -17.56
N ILE A 55 -11.48 10.64 -16.54
CA ILE A 55 -12.19 10.87 -15.27
C ILE A 55 -11.29 11.58 -14.23
N MET A 56 -9.97 11.63 -14.45
CA MET A 56 -9.01 12.20 -13.49
C MET A 56 -8.73 13.70 -13.66
N THR A 57 -9.39 14.41 -14.58
CA THR A 57 -9.05 15.80 -14.93
C THR A 57 -9.66 16.90 -14.06
N ASN A 58 -10.32 16.61 -12.94
CA ASN A 58 -10.76 17.65 -12.01
C ASN A 58 -10.65 17.20 -10.55
N ALA A 59 -9.58 17.63 -9.88
CA ALA A 59 -9.51 17.80 -8.43
C ALA A 59 -8.51 18.92 -8.11
#